data_AF-A0A0F9V9Z2-F1
#
_entry.id   AF-A0A0F9V9Z2-F1
#
_cell.length_a   1.000
_cell.length_b   1.000
_cell.length_c   1.000
_cell.angle_alpha   90.00
_cell.angle_beta   90.00
_cell.angle_gamma   90.00
#
_symmetry.space_group_name_H-M   'P 1'
#
loop_
_entity.id
_entity.type
_entity.pdbx_description
1 polymer ?
#
loop_
_entity_poly.entity_id
_entity_poly.type
_entity_poly.pdbx_seq_one_letter_code
_entity_poly.pdbx_strand_id
1 'polypeptide(L)'
;MSNQRASMQARLASLNAVQNKTPAQAQAAANISSALTRMDAYDAKKKGSSKPARAITFHDREFLMKVAEDSSRHQSARDRANSILNGGSDLTEGDAEFINRSGG
;
A
#
# COMPACT_ATOMS: atom_id res chain seq x y z
N MET A 1 -2.18 3.36 -15.11
CA MET A 1 -0.92 2.69 -14.70
C MET A 1 -0.76 1.29 -15.32
N SER A 2 -1.77 0.42 -15.35
CA SER A 2 -1.66 -0.97 -15.87
C SER A 2 -1.10 -1.08 -17.31
N ASN A 3 -1.68 -0.35 -18.28
CA ASN A 3 -1.31 -0.51 -19.69
C ASN A 3 0.09 0.01 -20.05
N GLN A 4 0.61 1.01 -19.33
CA GLN A 4 1.98 1.52 -19.54
C GLN A 4 3.03 0.57 -18.99
N ARG A 5 2.79 -0.04 -17.83
CA ARG A 5 3.71 -1.01 -17.26
C ARG A 5 3.82 -2.25 -18.14
N ALA A 6 2.68 -2.79 -18.58
CA ALA A 6 2.62 -3.95 -19.46
C ALA A 6 3.32 -3.68 -20.80
N SER A 7 3.11 -2.51 -21.41
CA SER A 7 3.77 -2.17 -22.67
C SER A 7 5.29 -2.00 -22.53
N MET A 8 5.76 -1.46 -21.41
CA MET A 8 7.20 -1.36 -21.10
C MET A 8 7.84 -2.72 -20.86
N GLN A 9 7.17 -3.63 -20.15
CA GLN A 9 7.63 -5.00 -19.96
C GLN A 9 7.73 -5.75 -21.29
N ALA A 10 6.72 -5.62 -22.16
CA ALA A 10 6.74 -6.19 -23.51
C ALA A 10 7.89 -5.63 -24.34
N ARG A 11 8.09 -4.29 -24.32
CA ARG A 11 9.20 -3.62 -25.02
C ARG A 11 10.56 -4.10 -24.54
N LEU A 12 10.73 -4.29 -23.22
CA LEU A 12 11.96 -4.82 -22.63
C LEU A 12 12.22 -6.26 -23.08
N ALA A 13 11.19 -7.11 -23.09
CA ALA A 13 11.29 -8.49 -23.56
C ALA A 13 11.69 -8.54 -25.05
N SER A 14 11.05 -7.73 -25.90
CA SER A 14 11.40 -7.63 -27.32
C SER A 14 12.84 -7.17 -27.53
N LEU A 15 13.32 -6.18 -26.77
CA LEU A 15 14.71 -5.73 -26.85
C LEU A 15 15.67 -6.84 -26.39
N ASN A 16 15.36 -7.53 -25.29
CA ASN A 16 16.19 -8.59 -24.75
C ASN A 16 16.32 -9.81 -25.67
N ALA A 17 15.28 -10.10 -26.46
CA ALA A 17 15.27 -11.19 -27.45
C ALA A 17 16.18 -10.93 -28.66
N VAL A 18 16.66 -9.68 -28.88
CA VAL A 18 17.61 -9.37 -29.95
C VAL A 18 19.00 -9.93 -29.58
N GLN A 19 19.54 -10.78 -30.45
CA GLN A 19 20.80 -11.48 -30.24
C GLN A 19 22.03 -10.57 -30.43
N ASN A 20 22.00 -9.68 -31.43
CA ASN A 20 23.05 -8.69 -31.71
C ASN A 20 22.54 -7.28 -31.44
N LYS A 21 22.47 -6.89 -30.16
CA LYS A 21 21.94 -5.59 -29.76
C LYS A 21 22.86 -4.47 -30.22
N THR A 22 22.29 -3.43 -30.83
CA THR A 22 23.03 -2.17 -31.03
C THR A 22 23.23 -1.47 -29.68
N PRO A 23 24.25 -0.58 -29.56
CA PRO A 23 24.43 0.22 -28.35
C PRO A 23 23.16 1.02 -27.96
N ALA A 24 22.42 1.52 -28.95
CA ALA A 24 21.15 2.21 -28.73
C ALA A 24 20.07 1.29 -28.15
N GLN A 25 19.98 0.04 -28.61
CA GLN A 25 19.04 -0.95 -28.07
C GLN A 25 19.41 -1.38 -26.64
N ALA A 26 20.70 -1.53 -26.34
CA ALA A 26 21.17 -1.81 -24.99
C ALA A 26 20.83 -0.66 -24.02
N GLN A 27 21.05 0.60 -24.44
CA GLN A 27 20.68 1.77 -23.65
C GLN A 27 19.16 1.87 -23.45
N ALA A 28 18.37 1.60 -24.49
CA ALA A 28 16.92 1.59 -24.37
C ALA A 28 16.42 0.53 -23.37
N ALA A 29 17.00 -0.67 -23.38
CA ALA A 29 16.67 -1.73 -22.43
C ALA A 29 17.01 -1.31 -20.98
N ALA A 30 18.19 -0.71 -20.76
CA ALA A 30 18.59 -0.20 -19.46
C ALA A 30 17.65 0.90 -18.95
N ASN A 31 17.27 1.85 -19.82
CA ASN A 31 16.35 2.93 -19.49
C ASN A 31 14.96 2.37 -19.10
N ILE A 32 14.42 1.43 -19.89
CA ILE A 32 13.12 0.80 -19.61
C ILE A 32 13.16 0.02 -18.29
N SER A 33 14.21 -0.75 -18.05
CA SER A 33 14.41 -1.47 -16.80
C SER A 33 14.43 -0.52 -15.59
N SER A 34 15.20 0.56 -15.67
CA SER A 34 15.28 1.56 -14.59
C SER A 34 13.93 2.22 -14.29
N ALA A 35 13.13 2.48 -15.32
CA ALA A 35 11.81 3.09 -15.18
C ALA A 35 10.80 2.11 -14.56
N LEU A 36 10.84 0.83 -14.94
CA LEU A 36 10.03 -0.22 -14.29
C LEU A 36 10.36 -0.33 -12.79
N THR A 37 11.65 -0.32 -12.43
CA THR A 37 12.07 -0.33 -11.02
C THR A 37 11.58 0.90 -10.25
N ARG A 38 11.59 2.08 -10.87
CA ARG A 38 11.03 3.30 -10.26
C ARG A 38 9.52 3.20 -10.05
N MET A 39 8.79 2.60 -10.99
CA MET A 39 7.36 2.33 -10.83
C MET A 39 7.09 1.36 -9.68
N ASP A 40 7.88 0.29 -9.57
CA ASP A 40 7.80 -0.65 -8.44
C ASP A 40 8.07 0.02 -7.09
N ALA A 41 9.13 0.84 -7.03
CA ALA A 41 9.45 1.60 -5.82
C ALA A 41 8.36 2.62 -5.47
N TYR A 42 7.73 3.24 -6.46
CA TYR A 42 6.61 4.16 -6.25
C TYR A 42 5.37 3.43 -5.73
N ASP A 43 5.01 2.28 -6.32
CA ASP A 43 3.88 1.48 -5.86
C ASP A 43 4.12 0.92 -4.44
N ALA A 44 5.35 0.52 -4.13
CA ALA A 44 5.74 0.10 -2.78
C ALA A 44 5.68 1.27 -1.77
N LYS A 45 6.20 2.45 -2.15
CA LYS A 45 6.13 3.65 -1.31
C LYS A 45 4.70 4.13 -1.11
N LYS A 46 3.84 4.05 -2.13
CA LYS A 46 2.42 4.41 -2.02
C LYS A 46 1.67 3.50 -1.04
N LYS A 47 2.03 2.22 -0.96
CA LYS A 47 1.50 1.30 0.06
C LYS A 47 2.04 1.59 1.46
N GLY A 48 3.26 2.10 1.59
CA GLY A 48 3.89 2.45 2.87
C GLY A 48 3.65 3.88 3.36
N SER A 49 3.16 4.78 2.50
CA SER A 49 2.99 6.20 2.82
C SER A 49 1.55 6.55 3.22
N SER A 50 0.93 5.76 4.09
CA SER A 50 -0.20 6.28 4.87
C SER A 50 0.38 7.32 5.82
N LYS A 51 0.29 8.61 5.46
CA LYS A 51 0.54 9.65 6.46
C LYS A 51 -0.40 9.40 7.64
N PRO A 52 0.07 9.54 8.88
CA PRO A 52 -0.80 9.40 10.03
C PRO A 52 -1.89 10.46 9.93
N ALA A 53 -3.15 10.04 10.02
CA ALA A 53 -4.30 10.95 10.00
C ALA A 53 -4.35 11.76 11.28
N ARG A 54 -4.14 11.09 12.43
CA ARG A 54 -3.97 11.69 13.76
C ARG A 54 -3.43 10.66 14.75
N ALA A 55 -2.95 11.14 15.89
CA ALA A 55 -2.62 10.27 17.02
C ALA A 55 -3.88 9.61 17.60
N ILE A 56 -3.73 8.39 18.12
CA ILE A 56 -4.76 7.68 18.87
C ILE A 56 -4.99 8.39 20.22
N THR A 57 -6.25 8.67 20.54
CA THR A 57 -6.64 9.27 21.82
C THR A 57 -7.01 8.19 22.84
N PHE A 58 -7.12 8.57 24.12
CA PHE A 58 -7.64 7.68 25.15
C PHE A 58 -9.06 7.18 24.82
N HIS A 59 -9.94 8.06 24.32
CA HIS A 59 -11.30 7.72 23.92
C HIS A 59 -11.33 6.70 22.79
N ASP A 60 -10.44 6.82 21.80
CA ASP A 60 -10.33 5.84 20.71
C ASP A 60 -9.93 4.46 21.24
N ARG A 61 -8.97 4.40 22.18
CA ARG A 61 -8.55 3.13 22.78
C ARG A 61 -9.69 2.46 23.54
N GLU A 62 -10.43 3.21 24.36
CA GLU A 62 -11.59 2.65 25.07
C GLU A 62 -12.66 2.13 24.12
N PHE A 63 -12.93 2.87 23.04
CA PHE A 63 -13.85 2.43 22.00
C PHE A 63 -13.37 1.14 21.33
N LEU A 64 -12.11 1.07 20.93
CA LEU A 64 -11.54 -0.09 20.26
C LEU A 64 -11.51 -1.33 21.17
N MET A 65 -11.24 -1.16 22.46
CA MET A 65 -11.31 -2.25 23.44
C MET A 65 -12.74 -2.82 23.53
N LYS A 66 -13.75 -1.94 23.62
CA LYS A 66 -15.16 -2.36 23.61
C LYS A 66 -15.51 -3.11 22.33
N VAL A 67 -15.07 -2.63 21.17
CA VAL A 67 -15.33 -3.30 19.88
C VAL A 67 -14.64 -4.66 19.80
N ALA A 68 -13.40 -4.77 20.28
CA ALA A 68 -12.63 -6.02 20.26
C ALA A 68 -13.27 -7.11 21.15
N GLU A 69 -13.84 -6.73 22.28
CA GLU A 69 -14.48 -7.62 23.24
C GLU A 69 -15.96 -7.93 22.92
N ASP A 70 -16.60 -7.12 22.06
CA ASP A 70 -18.00 -7.27 21.70
C ASP A 70 -18.22 -8.47 20.75
N SER A 71 -18.71 -9.57 21.34
CA SER A 71 -19.01 -10.81 20.62
C SER A 71 -20.15 -10.66 19.58
N SER A 72 -20.98 -9.61 19.68
CA SER A 72 -22.07 -9.33 18.74
C SER A 72 -21.58 -8.66 17.45
N ARG A 73 -20.37 -8.09 17.44
CA ARG A 73 -19.77 -7.48 16.24
C ARG A 73 -19.22 -8.55 15.29
N HIS A 74 -19.11 -8.19 14.01
CA HIS A 74 -18.46 -9.05 13.03
C HIS A 74 -16.97 -9.28 13.38
N GLN A 75 -16.47 -10.49 13.16
CA GLN A 75 -15.08 -10.87 13.44
C GLN A 75 -14.07 -9.92 12.78
N SER A 76 -14.34 -9.48 11.55
CA SER A 76 -13.49 -8.51 10.84
C SER A 76 -13.38 -7.16 11.53
N ALA A 77 -14.43 -6.69 12.23
CA ALA A 77 -14.40 -5.46 13.01
C ALA A 77 -13.58 -5.64 14.30
N ARG A 78 -13.72 -6.80 14.96
CA ARG A 78 -12.91 -7.15 16.14
C ARG A 78 -11.42 -7.27 15.81
N ASP A 79 -11.10 -7.99 14.73
CA ASP A 79 -9.71 -8.17 14.27
C ASP A 79 -9.08 -6.84 13.89
N ARG A 80 -9.84 -5.96 13.24
CA ARG A 80 -9.39 -4.61 12.92
C ARG A 80 -9.17 -3.77 14.17
N ALA A 81 -10.07 -3.81 15.15
CA ALA A 81 -9.90 -3.10 16.41
C ALA A 81 -8.66 -3.57 17.17
N ASN A 82 -8.44 -4.89 17.24
CA ASN A 82 -7.22 -5.49 17.81
C ASN A 82 -5.97 -5.09 17.04
N SER A 83 -6.02 -5.03 15.71
CA SER A 83 -4.89 -4.59 14.89
C SER A 83 -4.51 -3.13 15.16
N ILE A 84 -5.50 -2.25 15.39
CA ILE A 84 -5.24 -0.84 15.71
C ILE A 84 -4.69 -0.70 17.12
N LEU A 85 -5.23 -1.46 18.10
CA LEU A 85 -4.76 -1.46 19.50
C LEU A 85 -3.32 -1.98 19.64
N ASN A 86 -2.96 -3.02 18.87
CA ASN A 86 -1.61 -3.57 18.82
C ASN A 86 -0.66 -2.75 17.94
N GLY A 87 -1.18 -1.77 17.19
CA GLY A 87 -0.41 -0.86 16.37
C GLY A 87 0.32 0.23 17.17
N GLY A 88 0.96 1.14 16.45
CA GLY A 88 1.64 2.30 17.03
C GLY A 88 0.69 3.37 17.59
N SER A 89 1.23 4.52 17.97
CA SER A 89 0.45 5.66 18.47
C SER A 89 -0.35 6.39 17.39
N ASP A 90 -0.16 6.06 16.13
CA ASP A 90 -0.65 6.83 15.01
C ASP A 90 -1.69 6.05 14.21
N LEU A 91 -2.83 6.70 13.93
CA LEU A 91 -3.91 6.13 13.14
C LEU A 91 -3.71 6.43 11.67
N THR A 92 -3.96 5.45 10.81
CA THR A 92 -4.15 5.71 9.37
C THR A 92 -5.50 6.41 9.13
N GLU A 93 -5.70 7.00 7.95
CA GLU A 93 -7.01 7.57 7.57
C GLU A 93 -8.13 6.51 7.67
N GLY A 94 -7.85 5.29 7.23
CA GLY A 94 -8.80 4.19 7.33
C GLY A 94 -9.16 3.83 8.77
N ASP A 95 -8.20 3.88 9.70
CA ASP A 95 -8.45 3.57 11.12
C ASP A 95 -9.27 4.67 11.79
N ALA A 96 -8.95 5.94 11.50
CA ALA A 96 -9.75 7.07 11.96
C ALA A 96 -11.20 6.99 11.44
N GLU A 97 -11.39 6.64 10.16
CA GLU A 97 -12.72 6.44 9.59
C GLU A 97 -13.48 5.27 10.24
N PHE A 98 -12.80 4.17 10.55
CA PHE A 98 -13.40 3.02 11.23
C PHE A 98 -13.93 3.40 12.61
N ILE A 99 -13.15 4.17 13.38
CA ILE A 99 -13.54 4.66 14.70
C ILE A 99 -14.71 5.65 14.58
N ASN A 100 -14.60 6.64 13.68
CA ASN A 100 -15.63 7.67 13.52
C ASN A 100 -16.97 7.12 13.02
N ARG A 101 -16.97 6.11 12.14
CA ARG A 101 -18.22 5.49 11.63
C ARG A 101 -18.89 4.55 12.63
N SER A 102 -18.14 4.03 13.58
CA SER A 102 -18.63 3.00 14.52
C SER A 102 -19.01 3.58 15.89
N GLY A 103 -18.66 4.85 16.15
CA GLY A 103 -19.03 5.62 17.34
C GLY A 103 -20.21 6.58 17.14
N GLY A 104 -20.92 6.50 16.01
CA GLY A 104 -22.16 7.23 15.71
C GLY A 104 -23.39 6.32 15.72
#